data_AF-A0A6G0Y0Y5-F1
#
_entry.id   AF-A0A6G0Y0Y5-F1
#
_cell.length_a   1.000
_cell.length_b   1.000
_cell.length_c   1.000
_cell.angle_alpha   90.00
_cell.angle_beta   90.00
_cell.angle_gamma   90.00
#
_symmetry.space_group_name_H-M   'P 1'
#
loop_
_entity.id
_entity.type
_entity.pdbx_description
1 polymer ?
#
loop_
_entity_poly.entity_id
_entity_poly.type
_entity_poly.pdbx_seq_one_letter_code
_entity_poly.pdbx_strand_id
1 'polypeptide(L)'
;MDNILIDNDQCGFRKNKGTREAILGLRVILEKQIDRQKITYMAFIDLEKSFDSINWTSLFKIVEETEIDFKDRRILYKIYEEQEVIININTTTVTAKIQKGVRQGYPLSPALFNVFIEKAINVIKLWLEKKESE
;
A
#
# COMPACT_ATOMS: atom_id res chain seq x y z
N MET A 1 -8.14 6.95 -13.77
CA MET A 1 -8.48 6.66 -12.36
C MET A 1 -7.30 6.93 -11.41
N ASP A 2 -6.19 7.53 -11.85
CA ASP A 2 -4.90 7.42 -11.13
C ASP A 2 -4.55 8.56 -10.15
N ASN A 3 -5.41 9.58 -10.00
CA ASN A 3 -5.04 10.82 -9.28
C ASN A 3 -5.95 11.23 -8.10
N ILE A 4 -7.04 10.51 -7.83
CA ILE A 4 -7.98 10.94 -6.75
C ILE A 4 -7.66 10.25 -5.42
N LEU A 5 -6.98 9.09 -5.45
CA LEU A 5 -6.86 8.23 -4.27
C LEU A 5 -5.45 7.98 -3.74
N ILE A 6 -4.39 8.44 -4.43
CA ILE A 6 -2.99 8.19 -4.06
C ILE A 6 -2.20 9.48 -4.25
N ASP A 7 -1.52 9.93 -3.19
CA ASP A 7 -0.77 11.19 -3.15
C ASP A 7 0.50 11.11 -4.02
N ASN A 8 1.07 12.25 -4.36
CA ASN A 8 2.17 12.36 -5.31
C ASN A 8 3.51 11.85 -4.78
N ASP A 9 3.66 11.75 -3.45
CA ASP A 9 4.81 11.21 -2.75
C ASP A 9 4.95 9.68 -2.94
N GLN A 10 3.85 8.97 -3.16
CA GLN A 10 3.87 7.54 -3.44
C GLN A 10 4.28 7.25 -4.88
N CYS A 11 5.44 6.62 -5.05
CA CYS A 11 6.04 6.31 -6.35
C CYS A 11 5.86 4.84 -6.80
N GLY A 12 5.57 3.93 -5.86
CA GLY A 12 5.45 2.50 -6.15
C GLY A 12 4.25 2.14 -7.03
N PHE A 13 4.43 1.21 -7.97
CA PHE A 13 3.36 0.66 -8.83
C PHE A 13 2.50 1.71 -9.57
N ARG A 14 3.08 2.87 -9.90
CA ARG A 14 2.38 3.94 -10.61
C ARG A 14 2.97 4.15 -12.00
N LYS A 15 2.10 4.46 -12.96
CA LYS A 15 2.53 4.80 -14.30
C LYS A 15 3.43 6.04 -14.24
N ASN A 16 4.58 5.98 -14.90
CA ASN A 16 5.57 7.06 -14.97
C ASN A 16 6.20 7.49 -13.63
N LYS A 17 6.07 6.67 -12.56
CA LYS A 17 6.81 6.86 -11.31
C LYS A 17 7.50 5.55 -10.93
N GLY A 18 8.72 5.65 -10.47
CA GLY A 18 9.48 4.51 -9.97
C GLY A 18 10.60 4.94 -9.04
N THR A 19 11.58 4.06 -8.89
CA THR A 19 12.71 4.27 -7.97
C THR A 19 13.52 5.51 -8.32
N ARG A 20 13.63 5.86 -9.60
CA ARG A 20 14.35 7.04 -10.07
C ARG A 20 13.72 8.34 -9.53
N GLU A 21 12.39 8.46 -9.63
CA GLU A 21 11.65 9.62 -9.13
C GLU A 21 11.73 9.71 -7.60
N ALA A 22 11.64 8.57 -6.91
CA ALA A 22 11.80 8.51 -5.45
C ALA A 22 13.19 8.95 -4.99
N ILE A 23 14.26 8.45 -5.63
CA ILE A 23 15.66 8.84 -5.34
C ILE A 23 15.87 10.33 -5.62
N LEU A 24 15.33 10.84 -6.75
CA LEU A 24 15.45 12.25 -7.10
C LEU A 24 14.75 13.14 -6.05
N GLY A 25 13.52 12.78 -5.66
CA GLY A 25 12.78 13.51 -4.62
C GLY A 25 13.54 13.55 -3.30
N LEU A 26 14.08 12.40 -2.87
CA LEU A 26 14.90 12.30 -1.66
C LEU A 26 16.16 13.19 -1.74
N ARG A 27 16.87 13.14 -2.87
CA ARG A 27 18.09 13.93 -3.08
C ARG A 27 17.81 15.42 -3.00
N VAL A 28 16.73 15.89 -3.65
CA VAL A 28 16.32 17.30 -3.61
C VAL A 28 15.98 17.75 -2.19
N ILE A 29 15.32 16.90 -1.40
CA ILE A 29 15.01 17.21 0.00
C ILE A 29 16.30 17.34 0.81
N LEU A 30 17.24 16.39 0.68
CA LEU A 30 18.50 16.41 1.40
C LEU A 30 19.36 17.65 1.06
N GLU A 31 19.50 17.96 -0.23
CA GLU A 31 20.25 19.15 -0.69
C GLU A 31 19.67 20.43 -0.09
N LYS A 32 18.34 20.58 -0.09
CA LYS A 32 17.67 21.73 0.55
C LYS A 32 17.89 21.82 2.06
N GLN A 33 17.99 20.69 2.77
CA GLN A 33 18.26 20.73 4.20
C GLN A 33 19.72 21.09 4.50
N ILE A 34 20.66 20.61 3.68
CA ILE A 34 22.08 20.97 3.74
C ILE A 34 22.25 22.48 3.52
N ASP A 35 21.62 23.04 2.48
CA ASP A 35 21.66 24.48 2.18
C ASP A 35 21.14 25.33 3.33
N ARG A 36 20.17 24.80 4.10
CA ARG A 36 19.60 25.45 5.29
C ARG A 36 20.35 25.17 6.58
N GLN A 37 21.48 24.45 6.52
CA GLN A 37 22.29 24.04 7.67
C GLN A 37 21.46 23.31 8.75
N LYS A 38 20.45 22.54 8.34
CA LYS A 38 19.60 21.76 9.25
C LYS A 38 20.12 20.35 9.43
N ILE A 39 20.31 19.93 10.69
CA ILE A 39 20.56 18.53 11.02
C ILE A 39 19.35 17.71 10.56
N THR A 40 19.58 16.71 9.72
CA THR A 40 18.53 15.90 9.10
C THR A 40 18.79 14.43 9.39
N TYR A 41 17.74 13.72 9.82
CA TYR A 41 17.74 12.28 10.04
C TYR A 41 16.86 11.59 9.00
N MET A 42 17.21 10.36 8.63
CA MET A 42 16.46 9.56 7.68
C MET A 42 16.21 8.17 8.28
N ALA A 43 14.97 7.70 8.15
CA ALA A 43 14.57 6.35 8.53
C ALA A 43 14.04 5.61 7.30
N PHE A 44 14.51 4.39 7.12
CA PHE A 44 13.99 3.45 6.11
C PHE A 44 13.17 2.39 6.83
N ILE A 45 11.90 2.27 6.45
CA ILE A 45 10.96 1.30 7.02
C ILE A 45 10.68 0.26 5.95
N ASP A 46 10.96 -1.00 6.27
CA ASP A 46 10.57 -2.14 5.45
C ASP A 46 9.47 -2.93 6.14
N LEU A 47 8.45 -3.33 5.37
CA LEU A 47 7.28 -4.04 5.88
C LEU A 47 7.42 -5.54 5.59
N GLU A 48 7.52 -6.35 6.63
CA GLU A 48 7.60 -7.81 6.46
C GLU A 48 6.35 -8.34 5.76
N LYS A 49 6.54 -9.07 4.65
CA LYS A 49 5.46 -9.74 3.89
C LYS A 49 4.28 -8.79 3.64
N SER A 50 4.59 -7.59 3.14
CA SER A 50 3.63 -6.50 2.99
C SER A 50 2.41 -6.87 2.13
N PHE A 51 2.61 -7.66 1.07
CA PHE A 51 1.52 -8.15 0.23
C PHE A 51 0.68 -9.21 0.96
N ASP A 52 1.28 -10.06 1.79
CA ASP A 52 0.57 -11.19 2.44
C ASP A 52 -0.07 -10.82 3.78
N SER A 53 0.19 -9.60 4.29
CA SER A 53 -0.23 -9.15 5.62
C SER A 53 -1.46 -8.25 5.63
N ILE A 54 -1.98 -7.84 4.46
CA ILE A 54 -3.13 -6.94 4.37
C ILE A 54 -4.40 -7.56 4.98
N ASN A 55 -4.99 -6.89 5.97
CA ASN A 55 -6.27 -7.29 6.53
C ASN A 55 -7.43 -6.99 5.56
N TRP A 56 -8.23 -8.01 5.23
CA TRP A 56 -9.33 -7.86 4.28
C TRP A 56 -10.45 -6.95 4.77
N THR A 57 -10.83 -7.02 6.05
CA THR A 57 -11.85 -6.12 6.62
C THR A 57 -11.47 -4.66 6.42
N SER A 58 -10.22 -4.30 6.73
CA SER A 58 -9.70 -2.95 6.51
C SER A 58 -9.62 -2.60 5.03
N LEU A 59 -9.13 -3.52 4.18
CA LEU A 59 -9.03 -3.28 2.73
C LEU A 59 -10.40 -2.99 2.12
N PHE A 60 -11.41 -3.82 2.41
CA PHE A 60 -12.75 -3.65 1.85
C PHE A 60 -13.43 -2.39 2.36
N LYS A 61 -13.23 -2.02 3.64
CA LYS A 61 -13.70 -0.74 4.16
C LYS A 61 -13.07 0.44 3.41
N ILE A 62 -11.77 0.40 3.11
CA ILE A 62 -11.11 1.45 2.33
C ILE A 62 -11.67 1.49 0.90
N VAL A 63 -11.87 0.33 0.26
CA VAL A 63 -12.47 0.25 -1.07
C VAL A 63 -13.90 0.81 -1.07
N GLU A 64 -14.67 0.61 0.00
CA GLU A 64 -16.01 1.20 0.14
C GLU A 64 -16.03 2.72 0.24
N GLU A 65 -14.94 3.33 0.74
CA GLU A 65 -14.76 4.78 0.81
C GLU A 65 -14.37 5.40 -0.55
N THR A 66 -14.12 4.58 -1.58
CA THR A 66 -13.76 5.04 -2.92
C THR A 66 -14.98 5.25 -3.82
N GLU A 67 -14.77 5.92 -4.96
CA GLU A 67 -15.80 6.15 -5.98
C GLU A 67 -16.13 4.91 -6.84
N ILE A 68 -15.62 3.72 -6.48
CA ILE A 68 -15.85 2.48 -7.22
C ILE A 68 -17.32 2.02 -7.04
N ASP A 69 -17.99 1.71 -8.16
CA ASP A 69 -19.37 1.25 -8.14
C ASP A 69 -19.56 -0.02 -7.29
N PHE A 70 -20.75 -0.18 -6.72
CA PHE A 70 -21.09 -1.33 -5.90
C PHE A 70 -20.91 -2.66 -6.64
N LYS A 71 -21.21 -2.73 -7.94
CA LYS A 71 -21.07 -3.98 -8.72
C LYS A 71 -19.60 -4.42 -8.81
N ASP A 72 -18.70 -3.48 -9.06
CA ASP A 72 -17.27 -3.76 -9.15
C ASP A 72 -16.68 -4.13 -7.78
N ARG A 73 -17.10 -3.43 -6.71
CA ARG A 73 -16.75 -3.80 -5.33
C ARG A 73 -17.20 -5.21 -4.97
N ARG A 74 -18.41 -5.60 -5.40
CA ARG A 74 -18.94 -6.95 -5.16
C ARG A 74 -18.12 -8.02 -5.89
N ILE A 75 -17.70 -7.76 -7.13
CA ILE A 75 -16.80 -8.66 -7.87
C ILE A 75 -15.47 -8.80 -7.13
N LEU A 76 -14.89 -7.69 -6.69
CA LEU A 76 -13.66 -7.70 -5.91
C LEU A 76 -13.82 -8.53 -4.63
N TYR A 77 -14.90 -8.33 -3.87
CA TYR A 77 -15.18 -9.11 -2.67
C TYR A 77 -15.25 -10.62 -2.96
N LYS A 78 -15.97 -11.01 -4.02
CA LYS A 78 -16.08 -12.41 -4.44
C LYS A 78 -14.76 -13.03 -4.89
N ILE A 79 -13.84 -12.24 -5.43
CA ILE A 79 -12.48 -12.72 -5.74
C ILE A 79 -11.72 -13.07 -4.44
N TYR A 80 -12.02 -12.43 -3.31
CA TYR A 80 -11.30 -12.61 -2.05
C TYR A 80 -11.98 -13.54 -1.03
N GLU A 81 -13.30 -13.64 -1.03
CA GLU A 81 -14.09 -14.36 0.01
C GLU A 81 -13.71 -15.84 0.20
N GLU A 82 -13.46 -16.59 -0.88
CA GLU A 82 -13.30 -18.06 -0.84
C GLU A 82 -11.99 -18.51 -1.48
N GLN A 83 -10.86 -17.99 -0.97
CA GLN A 83 -9.54 -18.36 -1.48
C GLN A 83 -8.92 -19.52 -0.72
N GLU A 84 -8.53 -20.55 -1.46
CA GLU A 84 -7.71 -21.66 -0.96
C GLU A 84 -6.38 -21.71 -1.72
N VAL A 85 -5.31 -22.00 -0.99
CA VAL A 85 -3.98 -22.26 -1.52
C VAL A 85 -3.63 -23.72 -1.30
N ILE A 86 -3.02 -24.31 -2.32
CA ILE A 86 -2.48 -25.66 -2.28
C ILE A 86 -0.97 -25.55 -2.08
N ILE A 87 -0.48 -26.09 -0.96
CA ILE A 87 0.92 -26.10 -0.57
C ILE A 87 1.48 -27.50 -0.83
N ASN A 88 2.43 -27.60 -1.75
CA ASN A 88 3.12 -28.85 -2.03
C ASN A 88 4.41 -28.92 -1.20
N ILE A 89 4.50 -29.95 -0.36
CA ILE A 89 5.66 -30.25 0.49
C ILE A 89 6.15 -31.64 0.12
N ASN A 90 7.12 -31.69 -0.81
CA ASN A 90 7.67 -32.92 -1.38
C ASN A 90 6.58 -33.84 -1.96
N THR A 91 6.23 -34.90 -1.22
CA THR A 91 5.24 -35.91 -1.59
C THR A 91 3.84 -35.63 -1.05
N THR A 92 3.68 -34.59 -0.23
CA THR A 92 2.42 -34.28 0.46
C THR A 92 1.86 -32.94 -0.03
N THR A 93 0.54 -32.89 -0.15
CA THR A 93 -0.19 -31.66 -0.47
C THR A 93 -1.06 -31.26 0.71
N VAL A 94 -1.00 -30.00 1.10
CA VAL A 94 -1.82 -29.41 2.15
C VAL A 94 -2.62 -28.25 1.57
N THR A 95 -3.92 -28.24 1.81
CA THR A 95 -4.78 -27.10 1.45
C THR A 95 -4.92 -26.18 2.65
N ALA A 96 -4.81 -24.87 2.43
CA ALA A 96 -5.04 -23.86 3.44
C ALA A 96 -5.95 -22.76 2.89
N LYS A 97 -6.82 -22.22 3.75
CA LYS A 97 -7.63 -21.04 3.41
C LYS A 97 -6.79 -19.78 3.56
N ILE A 98 -6.83 -18.93 2.55
CA ILE A 98 -6.25 -17.59 2.62
C ILE A 98 -7.23 -16.69 3.40
N GLN A 99 -6.71 -15.90 4.34
CA GLN A 99 -7.53 -15.01 5.20
C GLN A 99 -7.05 -13.56 5.20
N LYS A 100 -5.93 -13.28 4.53
CA LYS A 100 -5.29 -11.97 4.47
C LYS A 100 -4.37 -11.89 3.25
N GLY A 101 -3.95 -10.67 2.94
CA GLY A 101 -3.05 -10.34 1.86
C GLY A 101 -3.76 -10.03 0.55
N VAL A 102 -3.00 -9.47 -0.38
CA VAL A 102 -3.36 -9.29 -1.78
C VAL A 102 -2.63 -10.34 -2.62
N ARG A 103 -3.24 -10.78 -3.72
CA ARG A 103 -2.69 -11.87 -4.55
C ARG A 103 -1.42 -11.43 -5.27
N GLN A 104 -0.29 -12.06 -4.95
CA GLN A 104 0.95 -11.84 -5.70
C GLN A 104 0.77 -12.32 -7.15
N GLY A 105 1.19 -11.50 -8.11
CA GLY A 105 1.03 -11.78 -9.55
C GLY A 105 -0.33 -11.41 -10.15
N TYR A 106 -1.30 -10.96 -9.34
CA TYR A 106 -2.58 -10.47 -9.88
C TYR A 106 -2.47 -8.99 -10.29
N PRO A 107 -2.97 -8.58 -11.47
CA PRO A 107 -2.79 -7.22 -11.98
C PRO A 107 -3.35 -6.11 -11.08
N LEU A 108 -4.41 -6.39 -10.32
CA LEU A 108 -5.06 -5.41 -9.44
C LEU A 108 -4.39 -5.29 -8.07
N SER A 109 -3.61 -6.29 -7.65
CA SER A 109 -3.05 -6.33 -6.30
C SER A 109 -2.08 -5.19 -5.99
N PRO A 110 -1.22 -4.72 -6.92
CA PRO A 110 -0.42 -3.51 -6.70
C PRO A 110 -1.26 -2.26 -6.43
N ALA A 111 -2.40 -2.09 -7.12
CA ALA A 111 -3.28 -0.94 -6.91
C ALA A 111 -3.99 -1.01 -5.54
N LEU A 112 -4.48 -2.19 -5.16
CA LEU A 112 -5.10 -2.40 -3.83
C LEU A 112 -4.10 -2.19 -2.71
N PHE A 113 -2.86 -2.67 -2.89
CA PHE A 113 -1.77 -2.43 -1.96
C PHE A 113 -1.50 -0.92 -1.80
N ASN A 114 -1.42 -0.20 -2.91
CA ASN A 114 -1.17 1.23 -2.88
C ASN A 114 -2.24 2.01 -2.13
N VAL A 115 -3.52 1.72 -2.41
CA VAL A 115 -4.66 2.36 -1.72
C VAL A 115 -4.65 2.07 -0.22
N PHE A 116 -4.30 0.85 0.17
CA PHE A 116 -4.18 0.47 1.57
C PHE A 116 -3.07 1.25 2.29
N ILE A 117 -1.89 1.34 1.69
CA ILE A 117 -0.74 2.08 2.24
C ILE A 117 -1.03 3.58 2.31
N GLU A 118 -1.66 4.14 1.30
CA GLU A 118 -2.06 5.55 1.28
C GLU A 118 -2.97 5.88 2.48
N LYS A 119 -3.97 5.04 2.75
CA LYS A 119 -4.83 5.24 3.93
C LYS A 119 -4.02 5.22 5.23
N ALA A 120 -3.09 4.28 5.38
CA ALA A 120 -2.24 4.18 6.56
C ALA A 120 -1.35 5.42 6.73
N ILE A 121 -0.74 5.91 5.65
CA ILE A 121 0.08 7.13 5.65
C ILE A 121 -0.77 8.34 6.05
N ASN A 122 -1.98 8.47 5.51
CA ASN A 122 -2.87 9.60 5.83
C ASN A 122 -3.30 9.61 7.31
N VAL A 123 -3.53 8.44 7.91
CA VAL A 123 -3.78 8.35 9.36
C VAL A 123 -2.56 8.84 10.16
N ILE A 124 -1.35 8.50 9.75
CA ILE A 124 -0.11 8.95 10.39
C ILE A 124 0.09 10.46 10.22
N LYS A 125 -0.13 11.01 9.02
CA LYS A 125 -0.06 12.45 8.72
C LYS A 125 -1.00 13.23 9.66
N LEU A 126 -2.27 12.83 9.75
CA LEU A 126 -3.26 13.46 10.64
C LEU A 126 -2.89 13.35 12.12
N TRP A 127 -2.27 12.24 12.54
CA TRP A 127 -1.80 12.08 13.91
C TRP A 127 -0.65 13.02 14.24
N LEU A 128 0.30 13.22 13.31
CA LEU A 128 1.41 14.15 13.47
C LEU A 128 0.93 15.61 13.58
N GLU A 129 0.02 16.03 12.71
CA GLU A 129 -0.53 17.40 12.71
C GLU A 129 -1.21 17.77 14.03
N LYS A 130 -1.96 16.82 14.61
CA LYS A 130 -2.61 17.02 15.92
C LYS A 130 -1.58 17.19 17.04
N LYS A 131 -0.49 16.42 16.99
CA LYS A 131 0.56 16.45 18.01
C LYS A 131 1.40 17.74 17.94
N GLU A 132 1.55 18.33 16.77
CA GLU A 132 2.25 19.62 16.62
C GLU A 132 1.39 20.83 17.03
N SER A 133 0.07 20.63 17.14
CA SER A 133 -0.89 21.66 17.55
C SER A 133 -1.13 21.71 19.08
N GLU A 134 -0.56 20.77 19.83
CA GLU A 134 -0.57 20.67 21.30
C GLU A 134 0.77 21.14 21.89
#